data_AF-A0A2V8GT73-F1
#
_entry.id   AF-A0A2V8GT73-F1
#
_cell.length_a   1.000
_cell.length_b   1.000
_cell.length_c   1.000
_cell.angle_alpha   90.00
_cell.angle_beta   90.00
_cell.angle_gamma   90.00
#
_symmetry.space_group_name_H-M   'P 1'
#
loop_
_entity.id
_entity.type
_entity.pdbx_description
1 polymer ?
#
loop_
_entity_poly.entity_id
_entity_poly.type
_entity_poly.pdbx_seq_one_letter_code
_entity_poly.pdbx_strand_id
1 'polypeptide(L)'
;RDGLLPQWAARVDPKTRVPWTTTLITGVAVACAGLIGDAAETYDLTNIGTLFAFVLVCIGVLVLRVKEPDRPRPFKVPFPWVIAPLGAAACVFVMWGLPRQAWERFGIWLVVGAVLYIAYGYRHSRLRMR
;
A
#
# COMPACT_ATOMS: atom_id res chain seq x y z
N ARG A 1 -10.57 8.39 6.36
CA ARG A 1 -11.61 7.65 7.10
C ARG A 1 -11.05 7.02 8.39
N ASP A 2 -9.81 6.51 8.39
CA ASP A 2 -9.19 5.89 9.57
C ASP A 2 -8.33 6.82 10.46
N GLY A 3 -8.39 8.14 10.21
CA GLY A 3 -7.60 9.14 10.96
C GLY A 3 -6.11 9.21 10.58
N LEU A 4 -5.63 8.30 9.73
CA LEU A 4 -4.24 8.22 9.28
C LEU A 4 -3.79 9.38 8.37
N LEU A 5 -4.74 10.12 7.80
CA LEU A 5 -4.50 11.30 6.97
C LEU A 5 -5.31 12.50 7.51
N PRO A 6 -4.89 13.74 7.21
CA PRO A 6 -5.63 14.95 7.57
C PRO A 6 -7.09 14.88 7.11
N GLN A 7 -8.03 15.28 7.97
CA GLN A 7 -9.46 15.12 7.69
C GLN A 7 -9.95 15.91 6.46
N TRP A 8 -9.24 16.97 6.08
CA TRP A 8 -9.52 17.72 4.86
C TRP A 8 -9.33 16.87 3.59
N ALA A 9 -8.38 15.93 3.59
CA ALA A 9 -8.13 15.03 2.46
C ALA A 9 -9.21 13.95 2.30
N ALA A 10 -10.02 13.72 3.34
CA ALA A 10 -11.14 12.78 3.31
C ALA A 10 -12.50 13.47 3.11
N ARG A 11 -12.54 14.79 2.90
CA ARG A 11 -13.79 15.52 2.64
C ARG A 11 -14.28 15.18 1.24
N VAL A 12 -15.47 14.62 1.18
CA VAL A 12 -16.14 14.22 -0.05
C VAL A 12 -17.23 15.25 -0.35
N ASP A 13 -17.33 15.67 -1.61
CA ASP A 13 -18.39 16.58 -2.04
C ASP A 13 -19.78 15.90 -1.95
N PRO A 14 -20.82 16.56 -1.42
CA PRO A 14 -22.14 15.95 -1.23
C PRO A 14 -22.85 15.57 -2.54
N LYS A 15 -22.56 16.27 -3.65
CA LYS A 15 -23.28 16.12 -4.92
C LYS A 15 -22.62 15.10 -5.83
N THR A 16 -21.29 15.15 -5.92
CA THR A 16 -20.49 14.29 -6.81
C THR A 16 -19.96 13.04 -6.10
N ARG A 17 -20.02 13.00 -4.76
CA ARG A 17 -19.50 11.90 -3.92
C ARG A 17 -18.02 11.57 -4.18
N VAL A 18 -17.25 12.52 -4.72
CA VAL A 18 -15.81 12.38 -4.92
C VAL A 18 -15.02 13.40 -4.08
N PRO A 19 -13.80 13.07 -3.64
CA PRO A 19 -12.93 14.00 -2.95
C PRO A 19 -12.15 14.86 -3.97
N TRP A 20 -12.83 15.81 -4.61
CA TRP A 20 -12.29 16.56 -5.76
C TRP A 20 -10.97 17.28 -5.45
N THR A 21 -10.80 17.82 -4.24
CA THR A 21 -9.59 18.55 -3.84
C THR A 21 -8.37 17.65 -3.84
N THR A 22 -8.47 16.43 -3.28
CA THR A 22 -7.36 15.48 -3.32
C THR A 22 -7.09 14.99 -4.72
N THR A 23 -8.14 14.70 -5.50
CA THR A 23 -7.99 14.23 -6.88
C THR A 23 -7.26 15.25 -7.74
N LEU A 24 -7.61 16.54 -7.62
CA LEU A 24 -6.97 17.60 -8.37
C LEU A 24 -5.51 17.79 -7.94
N ILE A 25 -5.23 17.82 -6.63
CA ILE A 25 -3.87 17.97 -6.11
C ILE A 25 -2.99 16.79 -6.56
N THR A 26 -3.46 15.55 -6.40
CA THR A 26 -2.71 14.37 -6.84
C THR A 26 -2.56 14.34 -8.35
N GLY A 27 -3.60 14.73 -9.09
CA GLY A 27 -3.58 14.75 -10.56
C GLY A 27 -2.56 15.74 -11.10
N VAL A 28 -2.53 16.97 -10.58
CA VAL A 28 -1.54 17.98 -10.95
C VAL A 28 -0.13 17.53 -10.56
N ALA A 29 0.05 16.99 -9.35
CA ALA A 29 1.35 16.50 -8.90
C ALA A 29 1.89 15.37 -9.79
N VAL A 30 1.04 14.39 -10.13
CA VAL A 30 1.40 13.28 -11.02
C VAL A 30 1.64 13.78 -12.44
N ALA A 31 0.85 14.73 -12.95
CA ALA A 31 1.05 15.31 -14.27
C ALA A 31 2.40 16.04 -14.36
N CYS A 32 2.75 16.85 -13.36
CA CYS A 32 4.04 17.52 -13.29
C CYS A 32 5.20 16.51 -13.17
N ALA A 33 5.05 15.47 -12.33
CA ALA A 33 6.06 14.43 -12.18
C ALA A 33 6.25 13.63 -13.47
N GLY A 34 5.16 13.35 -14.21
CA GLY A 34 5.19 12.64 -15.48
C GLY A 34 5.87 13.40 -16.63
N LEU A 35 5.99 14.73 -16.53
CA LEU A 35 6.72 15.53 -17.53
C LEU A 35 8.25 15.40 -17.41
N ILE A 36 8.75 14.99 -16.24
CA ILE A 36 10.19 14.98 -15.92
C ILE A 36 10.68 13.56 -15.59
N GLY A 37 9.76 12.66 -15.21
CA GLY A 37 10.08 11.29 -14.80
C GLY A 37 10.46 10.40 -15.96
N ASP A 38 11.49 9.59 -15.77
CA ASP A 38 11.83 8.52 -16.69
C ASP A 38 10.82 7.36 -16.56
N ALA A 39 10.41 6.82 -17.70
CA ALA A 39 9.41 5.76 -17.75
C ALA A 39 9.95 4.49 -17.10
N ALA A 40 11.18 4.06 -17.44
CA ALA A 40 11.77 2.83 -16.92
C ALA A 40 11.87 2.86 -15.38
N GLU A 41 12.36 3.97 -14.84
CA GLU A 41 12.44 4.17 -13.40
C GLU A 41 11.07 4.15 -12.71
N THR A 42 10.05 4.75 -13.33
CA THR A 42 8.67 4.74 -12.80
C THR A 42 8.08 3.33 -12.79
N TYR A 43 8.38 2.51 -13.81
CA TYR A 43 7.96 1.11 -13.87
C TYR A 43 8.59 0.30 -12.74
N ASP A 44 9.90 0.46 -12.50
CA ASP A 44 10.59 -0.27 -11.43
C ASP A 44 10.08 0.10 -10.04
N LEU A 45 9.82 1.40 -9.80
CA LEU A 45 9.24 1.88 -8.54
C LEU A 45 7.80 1.39 -8.31
N THR A 46 7.02 1.30 -9.38
CA THR A 46 5.64 0.78 -9.29
C THR A 46 5.64 -0.73 -9.04
N ASN A 47 6.51 -1.47 -9.74
CA ASN A 47 6.67 -2.92 -9.60
C ASN A 47 7.13 -3.31 -8.19
N ILE A 48 8.15 -2.65 -7.63
CA ILE A 48 8.62 -2.99 -6.28
C ILE A 48 7.53 -2.78 -5.23
N GLY A 49 6.77 -1.68 -5.33
CA GLY A 49 5.68 -1.37 -4.39
C GLY A 49 4.51 -2.34 -4.48
N THR A 50 4.09 -2.69 -5.70
CA THR A 50 3.01 -3.65 -5.92
C THR A 50 3.38 -5.06 -5.50
N LEU A 51 4.58 -5.54 -5.85
CA LEU A 51 5.08 -6.84 -5.42
C LEU A 51 5.18 -6.91 -3.89
N PHE A 52 5.68 -5.86 -3.24
CA PHE A 52 5.73 -5.80 -1.78
C PHE A 52 4.33 -5.87 -1.15
N ALA A 53 3.34 -5.15 -1.71
CA ALA A 53 1.96 -5.23 -1.25
C ALA A 53 1.40 -6.65 -1.41
N PHE A 54 1.70 -7.35 -2.51
CA PHE A 54 1.29 -8.74 -2.70
C PHE A 54 1.95 -9.69 -1.70
N VAL A 55 3.23 -9.52 -1.38
CA VAL A 55 3.90 -10.27 -0.31
C VAL A 55 3.18 -10.08 1.02
N LEU A 56 2.84 -8.84 1.40
CA LEU A 56 2.08 -8.54 2.62
C LEU A 56 0.69 -9.17 2.62
N VAL A 57 -0.01 -9.18 1.48
CA VAL A 57 -1.33 -9.83 1.36
C VAL A 57 -1.20 -11.36 1.51
N CYS A 58 -0.21 -11.98 0.88
CA CYS A 58 0.06 -13.42 1.02
C CYS A 58 0.31 -13.79 2.49
N ILE A 59 1.15 -13.02 3.19
CA ILE A 59 1.39 -13.20 4.63
C ILE A 59 0.10 -12.93 5.43
N GLY A 60 -0.64 -11.87 5.09
CA GLY A 60 -1.90 -11.50 5.74
C GLY A 60 -2.95 -12.61 5.67
N VAL A 61 -3.05 -13.33 4.56
CA VAL A 61 -3.93 -14.48 4.40
C VAL A 61 -3.58 -15.60 5.39
N LEU A 62 -2.29 -15.87 5.61
CA LEU A 62 -1.82 -16.85 6.60
C LEU A 62 -2.10 -16.37 8.03
N VAL A 63 -1.82 -15.11 8.34
CA VAL A 63 -2.09 -14.52 9.66
C VAL A 63 -3.58 -14.57 9.99
N LEU A 64 -4.45 -14.21 9.05
CA LEU A 64 -5.91 -14.28 9.21
C LEU A 64 -6.42 -15.71 9.33
N ARG A 65 -5.74 -16.71 8.75
CA ARG A 65 -6.07 -18.13 8.95
C ARG A 65 -5.83 -18.60 10.38
N VAL A 66 -4.84 -18.03 11.07
CA VAL A 66 -4.51 -18.36 12.46
C VAL A 66 -5.30 -17.52 13.46
N LYS A 67 -5.38 -16.21 13.25
CA LYS A 67 -6.01 -15.28 14.21
C LYS A 67 -7.55 -15.28 14.16
N GLU A 68 -8.14 -15.46 12.98
CA GLU A 68 -9.59 -15.40 12.77
C GLU A 68 -10.09 -16.61 11.94
N PRO A 69 -10.00 -17.83 12.50
CA PRO A 69 -10.35 -19.05 11.76
C PRO A 69 -11.85 -19.11 11.40
N ASP A 70 -12.74 -18.65 12.29
CA ASP A 70 -14.20 -18.77 12.15
C ASP A 70 -14.87 -17.68 11.31
N ARG A 71 -14.07 -16.74 10.78
CA ARG A 71 -14.60 -15.66 9.94
C ARG A 71 -15.27 -16.23 8.68
N PRO A 72 -16.50 -15.78 8.32
CA PRO A 72 -17.16 -16.23 7.10
C PRO A 72 -16.36 -15.80 5.86
N ARG A 73 -16.00 -16.76 5.02
CA ARG A 73 -15.18 -16.56 3.81
C ARG A 73 -15.96 -17.10 2.60
N PRO A 74 -16.59 -16.23 1.78
CA PRO A 74 -17.31 -16.64 0.58
C PRO A 74 -16.42 -17.37 -0.44
N PHE A 75 -15.15 -16.98 -0.51
CA PHE A 75 -14.11 -17.66 -1.28
C PHE A 75 -12.96 -18.08 -0.35
N LYS A 76 -12.44 -19.30 -0.54
CA LYS A 76 -11.29 -19.84 0.20
C LYS A 76 -10.23 -20.31 -0.79
N VAL A 77 -9.02 -19.81 -0.64
CA VAL A 77 -7.86 -20.27 -1.41
C VAL A 77 -7.62 -21.76 -1.09
N PRO A 78 -7.49 -22.63 -2.11
CA PRO A 78 -7.11 -24.03 -1.90
C PRO A 78 -5.69 -24.10 -1.32
N PHE A 79 -5.43 -24.99 -0.36
CA PHE A 79 -4.10 -25.16 0.26
C PHE A 79 -3.37 -23.84 0.61
N PRO A 80 -3.93 -23.00 1.50
CA PRO A 80 -3.41 -21.66 1.79
C PRO A 80 -1.96 -21.67 2.31
N TRP A 81 -1.59 -22.71 3.05
CA TRP A 81 -0.24 -22.91 3.60
C TRP A 81 0.82 -23.22 2.53
N VAL A 82 0.40 -23.51 1.30
CA VAL A 82 1.29 -23.76 0.16
C VAL A 82 1.21 -22.59 -0.82
N ILE A 83 -0.01 -22.20 -1.22
CA ILE A 83 -0.20 -21.16 -2.23
C ILE A 83 0.27 -19.79 -1.75
N ALA A 84 -0.01 -19.43 -0.50
CA ALA A 84 0.36 -18.10 -0.01
C ALA A 84 1.89 -17.94 0.14
N PRO A 85 2.65 -18.91 0.72
CA PRO A 85 4.11 -18.84 0.70
C PRO A 85 4.70 -18.88 -0.71
N LEU A 86 4.17 -19.71 -1.62
CA LEU A 86 4.64 -19.73 -3.01
C LEU A 86 4.42 -18.40 -3.72
N GLY A 87 3.24 -17.78 -3.53
CA GLY A 87 2.95 -16.45 -4.09
C GLY A 87 3.89 -15.38 -3.53
N ALA A 88 4.13 -15.40 -2.21
CA ALA A 88 5.10 -14.50 -1.58
C ALA A 88 6.52 -14.75 -2.10
N ALA A 89 6.95 -16.01 -2.21
CA ALA A 89 8.27 -16.38 -2.71
C ALA A 89 8.46 -15.97 -4.17
N ALA A 90 7.45 -16.15 -5.02
CA ALA A 90 7.48 -15.70 -6.41
C ALA A 90 7.58 -14.18 -6.50
N CYS A 91 6.84 -13.44 -5.69
CA CYS A 91 6.94 -11.98 -5.66
C CYS A 91 8.32 -11.51 -5.19
N VAL A 92 8.86 -12.11 -4.12
CA VAL A 92 10.22 -11.81 -3.61
C VAL A 92 11.29 -12.15 -4.65
N PHE A 93 11.14 -13.26 -5.36
CA PHE A 93 12.04 -13.65 -6.44
C PHE A 93 12.08 -12.58 -7.55
N VAL A 94 10.92 -12.09 -7.99
CA VAL A 94 10.85 -11.00 -8.96
C VAL A 94 11.44 -9.71 -8.39
N MET A 95 11.17 -9.39 -7.12
CA MET A 95 11.74 -8.21 -6.44
C MET A 95 13.27 -8.24 -6.41
N TRP A 96 13.89 -9.41 -6.31
CA TRP A 96 15.34 -9.56 -6.33
C TRP A 96 15.97 -9.15 -7.66
N GLY A 97 15.23 -9.27 -8.76
CA GLY A 97 15.68 -8.88 -10.10
C GLY A 97 15.61 -7.38 -10.38
N LEU A 98 15.02 -6.57 -9.48
CA LEU A 98 14.89 -5.13 -9.69
C LEU A 98 16.21 -4.38 -9.38
N PRO A 99 16.46 -3.24 -10.05
CA PRO A 99 17.66 -2.46 -9.83
C PRO A 99 17.75 -1.96 -8.37
N ARG A 100 18.98 -1.84 -7.87
CA ARG A 100 19.26 -1.38 -6.50
C ARG A 100 18.65 0.00 -6.19
N GLN A 101 18.54 0.85 -7.21
CA GLN A 101 17.91 2.17 -7.11
C GLN A 101 16.44 2.09 -6.69
N ALA A 102 15.68 1.09 -7.18
CA ALA A 102 14.29 0.88 -6.78
C ALA A 102 14.18 0.51 -5.30
N TRP A 103 15.09 -0.33 -4.81
CA TRP A 103 15.16 -0.73 -3.39
C TRP A 103 15.48 0.45 -2.47
N GLU A 104 16.45 1.29 -2.85
CA GLU A 104 16.85 2.45 -2.05
C GLU A 104 15.72 3.48 -1.95
N ARG A 105 15.09 3.83 -3.07
CA ARG A 105 13.97 4.78 -3.11
C ARG A 105 12.74 4.25 -2.38
N PHE A 106 12.43 2.96 -2.54
CA PHE A 106 11.36 2.32 -1.82
C PHE A 106 11.62 2.33 -0.31
N GLY A 107 12.84 2.03 0.13
CA GLY A 107 13.25 2.11 1.52
C GLY A 107 13.11 3.52 2.09
N ILE A 108 13.58 4.55 1.38
CA ILE A 108 13.40 5.95 1.78
C ILE A 108 11.92 6.30 1.93
N TRP A 109 11.09 5.90 0.96
CA TRP A 109 9.65 6.16 1.00
C TRP A 109 8.97 5.47 2.20
N LEU A 110 9.36 4.23 2.52
CA LEU A 110 8.88 3.52 3.71
C LEU A 110 9.27 4.24 5.00
N VAL A 111 10.51 4.74 5.09
CA VAL A 111 10.98 5.51 6.25
C VAL A 111 10.18 6.80 6.39
N VAL A 112 9.97 7.54 5.29
CA VAL A 112 9.14 8.76 5.30
C VAL A 112 7.71 8.44 5.74
N GLY A 113 7.12 7.35 5.21
CA GLY A 113 5.80 6.89 5.61
C GLY A 113 5.72 6.53 7.10
N ALA A 114 6.74 5.85 7.63
CA ALA A 114 6.83 5.52 9.06
C ALA A 114 6.98 6.77 9.94
N VAL A 115 7.80 7.74 9.53
CA VAL A 115 7.95 9.02 10.24
C VAL A 115 6.63 9.80 10.26
N LEU A 116 5.96 9.91 9.12
CA LEU A 116 4.64 10.56 9.04
C LEU A 116 3.59 9.82 9.90
N TYR A 117 3.63 8.49 9.90
CA TYR A 117 2.77 7.68 10.75
C TYR A 117 3.05 7.93 12.24
N ILE A 118 4.31 7.99 12.69
CA ILE A 118 4.63 8.24 14.10
C ILE A 118 4.30 9.70 14.49
N ALA A 119 4.60 10.66 13.63
CA ALA A 119 4.39 12.07 13.91
C ALA A 119 2.90 12.45 13.96
N TYR A 120 2.11 11.97 12.99
CA TYR A 120 0.69 12.33 12.85
C TYR A 120 -0.24 11.16 13.18
N GLY A 121 0.00 9.99 12.57
CA GLY A 121 -0.81 8.79 12.70
C GLY A 121 -0.92 8.27 14.14
N TYR A 122 0.18 8.21 14.89
CA TYR A 122 0.19 7.73 16.28
C TYR A 122 -0.69 8.59 17.21
N ARG A 123 -0.72 9.90 16.98
CA ARG A 123 -1.53 10.85 17.78
C ARG A 123 -3.00 10.92 17.34
N HIS A 124 -3.31 10.62 16.09
CA HIS A 124 -4.67 10.73 15.53
C HIS A 124 -5.34 9.38 15.21
N SER A 125 -4.65 8.25 15.37
CA SER A 125 -5.19 6.92 15.10
C SER A 125 -6.35 6.59 16.04
N ARG A 126 -7.55 6.51 15.45
CA ARG A 126 -8.80 6.14 16.13
C ARG A 126 -8.91 4.64 16.47
N LEU A 127 -7.87 3.86 16.21
CA LEU A 127 -7.79 2.42 16.55
C LEU A 127 -7.83 2.14 18.06
N ARG A 128 -7.61 3.16 18.91
CA ARG A 128 -7.75 3.05 20.38
C ARG A 128 -9.18 3.33 20.89
N MET A 129 -10.12 3.73 20.03
CA MET A 129 -11.51 4.07 20.40
C MET A 129 -12.54 2.96 20.07
N ARG A 130 -12.09 1.75 19.73
CA ARG A 130 -12.97 0.58 19.53
C ARG A 130 -12.54 -0.57 20.42
#